data_AF-A0A9E5YCF9-F1
#
_entry.id   AF-A0A9E5YCF9-F1
#
_cell.length_a   1.000
_cell.length_b   1.000
_cell.length_c   1.000
_cell.angle_alpha   90.00
_cell.angle_beta   90.00
_cell.angle_gamma   90.00
#
_symmetry.space_group_name_H-M   'P 1'
#
loop_
_entity.id
_entity.type
_entity.pdbx_description
1 polymer ?
#
loop_
_entity_poly.entity_id
_entity_poly.type
_entity_poly.pdbx_seq_one_letter_code
_entity_poly.pdbx_strand_id
1 'polypeptide(L)' 'MLRLILKSKIHRATVTAVKLNYEGSITIDEELLKKVDILPKEKVEVFNLSNGARFSTYAIKGNKDEISI' A
#
# COMPACT_ATOMS: atom_id res chain seq x y z
N MET A 1 -25.41 -14.13 4.34
CA MET A 1 -24.84 -13.26 3.27
C MET A 1 -23.66 -12.50 3.85
N LEU A 2 -22.51 -12.46 3.17
CA LEU A 2 -21.31 -11.73 3.61
C LEU A 2 -21.21 -10.40 2.83
N ARG A 3 -20.71 -9.33 3.48
CA ARG A 3 -20.45 -8.02 2.86
C ARG A 3 -18.96 -7.72 2.87
N LEU A 4 -18.44 -7.16 1.78
CA LEU A 4 -17.09 -6.61 1.74
C LEU A 4 -17.15 -5.12 2.08
N ILE A 5 -16.46 -4.71 3.14
CA ILE A 5 -16.39 -3.32 3.59
C ILE A 5 -14.93 -2.88 3.56
N LEU A 6 -14.68 -1.62 3.22
CA LEU A 6 -13.34 -1.03 3.32
C LEU A 6 -12.89 -1.02 4.78
N LYS A 7 -11.85 -1.79 5.11
CA LYS A 7 -11.24 -1.82 6.44
C LYS A 7 -10.59 -0.49 6.79
N SER A 8 -9.70 -0.02 5.93
CA SER A 8 -8.93 1.21 6.13
C SER A 8 -8.36 1.74 4.80
N LYS A 9 -7.82 2.96 4.80
CA LYS A 9 -7.12 3.55 3.65
C LYS A 9 -6.03 4.51 4.06
N ILE A 10 -4.98 4.59 3.25
CA ILE A 10 -4.03 5.71 3.26
C ILE A 10 -4.43 6.65 2.13
N HIS A 11 -4.89 7.86 2.48
CA HIS A 11 -5.41 8.80 1.50
C HIS A 11 -4.31 9.72 0.99
N ARG A 12 -4.11 9.77 -0.33
CA ARG A 12 -3.16 10.66 -1.02
C ARG A 12 -1.72 10.52 -0.52
N ALA A 13 -1.28 9.28 -0.29
CA ALA A 13 0.12 8.98 -0.07
C ALA A 13 0.98 9.39 -1.28
N THR A 14 2.19 9.88 -1.02
CA THR A 14 3.21 10.17 -2.03
C THR A 14 4.15 8.98 -2.15
N VAL A 15 4.34 8.48 -3.37
CA VAL A 15 5.35 7.46 -3.65
C VAL A 15 6.73 8.10 -3.53
N THR A 16 7.60 7.53 -2.68
CA THR A 16 8.94 8.04 -2.41
C THR A 16 10.02 7.38 -3.25
N ALA A 17 9.80 6.16 -3.73
CA ALA A 17 10.71 5.46 -4.62
C ALA A 17 9.97 4.47 -5.53
N VAL A 18 10.57 4.16 -6.69
CA VAL A 18 10.05 3.14 -7.61
C VAL A 18 11.16 2.12 -7.93
N LYS A 19 10.87 0.83 -7.82
CA LYS A 19 11.80 -0.28 -8.10
C LYS A 19 11.23 -1.20 -9.18
N LEU A 20 11.58 -0.93 -10.43
CA LEU A 20 11.11 -1.68 -11.62
C LEU A 20 11.30 -3.20 -11.56
N ASN A 21 12.36 -3.66 -10.90
CA ASN A 21 12.71 -5.09 -10.83
C ASN A 21 12.24 -5.76 -9.53
N TYR A 22 11.34 -5.12 -8.78
CA TYR A 22 10.89 -5.62 -7.49
C TYR A 22 9.66 -6.54 -7.64
N GLU A 23 9.53 -7.52 -6.73
CA GLU A 23 8.60 -8.67 -6.81
C GLU A 23 7.10 -8.32 -6.65
N GLY A 24 6.72 -7.08 -6.97
CA GLY A 24 5.33 -6.69 -7.16
C GLY A 24 4.56 -6.42 -5.88
N SER A 25 5.23 -6.14 -4.75
CA SER A 25 4.60 -5.68 -3.50
C SER A 25 4.68 -4.16 -3.31
N ILE A 26 3.89 -3.60 -2.38
CA ILE A 26 4.02 -2.20 -1.99
C ILE A 26 4.67 -2.09 -0.62
N THR A 27 5.75 -1.32 -0.54
CA THR A 27 6.44 -1.04 0.72
C THR A 27 5.80 0.19 1.36
N ILE A 28 5.44 0.09 2.64
CA ILE A 28 4.80 1.18 3.39
C ILE A 28 5.46 1.29 4.77
N ASP A 29 5.76 2.51 5.20
CA ASP A 29 6.20 2.85 6.55
C ASP A 29 5.41 2.06 7.62
N GLU A 30 6.15 1.39 8.50
CA GLU A 30 5.58 0.59 9.59
C GLU A 30 4.63 1.40 10.49
N GLU A 31 4.90 2.67 10.77
CA GLU A 31 4.00 3.52 11.55
C GLU A 31 2.69 3.79 10.83
N LEU A 32 2.72 3.97 9.50
CA LEU A 32 1.51 4.13 8.71
C LEU A 32 0.70 2.84 8.70
N LEU A 33 1.35 1.69 8.47
CA LEU A 33 0.69 0.37 8.54
C LEU A 33 -0.02 0.15 9.87
N LYS A 34 0.64 0.50 10.99
CA LYS A 34 0.03 0.43 12.34
C LYS A 34 -1.16 1.37 12.47
N LYS A 35 -1.06 2.61 11.99
CA LYS A 35 -2.14 3.62 12.07
C LYS A 35 -3.40 3.21 11.29
N VAL A 36 -3.23 2.52 10.16
CA VAL A 36 -4.36 2.07 9.33
C VAL A 36 -4.71 0.60 9.53
N ASP A 37 -4.12 -0.06 10.53
CA ASP A 37 -4.33 -1.49 10.80
C ASP A 37 -4.18 -2.36 9.53
N ILE A 38 -3.10 -2.18 8.77
CA ILE A 38 -2.75 -3.08 7.65
C ILE A 38 -1.58 -3.94 8.08
N LEU A 39 -1.73 -5.26 7.98
CA LEU A 39 -0.68 -6.20 8.34
C LEU A 39 0.30 -6.42 7.17
N PRO A 40 1.57 -6.72 7.45
CA PRO A 40 2.48 -7.21 6.42
C PRO A 40 1.90 -8.47 5.76
N LYS A 41 2.03 -8.55 4.43
CA LYS A 41 1.44 -9.57 3.55
C LYS A 41 -0.09 -9.50 3.43
N GLU A 42 -0.75 -8.49 3.99
CA GLU A 42 -2.18 -8.26 3.76
C GLU A 42 -2.41 -7.74 2.34
N LYS A 43 -3.46 -8.25 1.68
CA LYS A 43 -3.86 -7.78 0.35
C LYS A 43 -4.34 -6.34 0.44
N VAL A 44 -3.83 -5.50 -0.45
CA VAL A 44 -4.20 -4.09 -0.60
C VAL A 44 -4.59 -3.77 -2.04
N GLU A 45 -5.44 -2.76 -2.19
CA GLU A 45 -5.82 -2.19 -3.49
C GLU A 45 -5.14 -0.82 -3.64
N VAL A 46 -4.37 -0.64 -4.71
CA VAL A 46 -3.62 0.58 -4.98
C VAL A 46 -4.30 1.37 -6.09
N PHE A 47 -4.53 2.65 -5.81
CA PHE A 47 -5.18 3.58 -6.73
C PHE A 47 -4.23 4.73 -7.03
N ASN A 48 -3.52 4.64 -8.16
CA ASN A 48 -2.55 5.65 -8.56
C ASN A 48 -3.26 6.84 -9.23
N LEU A 49 -3.24 7.99 -8.54
CA LEU A 49 -3.87 9.22 -9.03
C LEU A 49 -3.09 9.91 -10.16
N SER A 50 -1.79 9.64 -10.30
CA SER A 50 -0.93 10.32 -11.27
C SER A 50 -1.09 9.77 -12.68
N ASN A 51 -1.37 8.47 -12.83
CA ASN A 51 -1.53 7.82 -14.14
C ASN A 51 -2.83 7.03 -14.29
N GLY A 52 -3.69 7.00 -13.27
CA GLY A 52 -4.96 6.27 -13.29
C GLY A 52 -4.85 4.76 -13.11
N ALA A 53 -3.65 4.20 -12.93
CA ALA A 53 -3.47 2.77 -12.74
C ALA A 53 -4.15 2.28 -11.45
N ARG A 54 -4.78 1.10 -11.53
CA ARG A 54 -5.45 0.43 -10.41
C ARG A 54 -5.01 -1.02 -10.39
N PHE A 55 -4.47 -1.48 -9.28
CA PHE A 55 -3.96 -2.84 -9.17
C PHE A 55 -4.03 -3.34 -7.73
N SER A 56 -4.04 -4.66 -7.58
CA SER A 56 -4.02 -5.32 -6.28
C SER A 56 -2.65 -5.90 -6.01
N THR A 57 -2.18 -5.80 -4.77
CA THR A 57 -0.95 -6.44 -4.31
C THR A 57 -1.01 -6.71 -2.80
N TYR A 58 0.12 -6.92 -2.13
CA TYR A 58 0.26 -7.03 -0.70
C TYR A 58 1.22 -5.97 -0.14
N ALA A 59 1.02 -5.58 1.11
CA ALA A 59 1.87 -4.62 1.80
C ALA A 59 3.06 -5.29 2.47
N ILE A 60 4.22 -4.62 2.50
CA ILE A 60 5.37 -4.99 3.34
C ILE A 60 5.86 -3.79 4.14
N LYS A 61 6.59 -4.07 5.23
CA LYS A 61 7.13 -3.01 6.09
C LYS A 61 8.27 -2.27 5.39
N GLY A 62 8.17 -0.95 5.35
CA GLY A 62 9.22 -0.04 4.92
C GLY A 62 9.88 0.69 6.07
N ASN A 63 10.91 1.46 5.73
CA ASN A 63 11.53 2.41 6.65
C ASN A 63 10.60 3.59 6.93
N LYS A 64 11.00 4.44 7.89
CA LYS A 64 10.30 5.67 8.20
C LYS A 64 10.15 6.53 6.94
N ASP A 65 8.94 7.05 6.73
CA ASP A 65 8.52 7.87 5.60
C ASP A 65 8.63 7.16 4.22
N GLU A 66 8.85 5.84 4.18
CA GLU A 66 8.98 5.08 2.93
C GLU A 66 7.61 4.63 2.38
N ILE A 67 7.33 4.98 1.12
CA ILE A 67 6.24 4.37 0.33
C ILE A 67 6.79 4.07 -1.05
N SER A 68 7.10 2.81 -1.34
CA SER A 68 7.74 2.43 -2.60
C SER A 68 6.98 1.33 -3.35
N ILE A 69 7.03 1.43 -4.69
CA ILE A 69 6.35 0.53 -5.65
C ILE A 69 7.38 -0.09 -6.58
#